data_AF-A0A955R018-F1
#
_entry.id   AF-A0A955R018-F1
#
_cell.length_a   1.000
_cell.length_b   1.000
_cell.length_c   1.000
_cell.angle_alpha   90.00
_cell.angle_beta   90.00
_cell.angle_gamma   90.00
#
_symmetry.space_group_name_H-M   'P 1'
#
loop_
_entity.id
_entity.type
_entity.pdbx_description
1 polymer ?
#
loop_
_entity_poly.entity_id
_entity_poly.type
_entity_poly.pdbx_seq_one_letter_code
_entity_poly.pdbx_strand_id
1 'polypeptide(L)'
;MKPVSPLILCALFLLCSLPAGASDAPEEPAALPEDTRQMGEQVKEIGQEMTRVFIQKLQEFLDAELQRLRQASPKTTAELKQQLEAVESQLKKHPQDAPSHRELGEIYDRLGDGANAIIHMRRAEDLEQKQGSLKGLAESRRNLRHYYLKYGFKPEDFDLGG
;
A
#
# COMPACT_ATOMS: atom_id res chain seq x y z
N MET A 1 -43.40 19.76 -15.57
CA MET A 1 -43.70 18.42 -16.12
C MET A 1 -43.17 18.40 -17.55
N LYS A 2 -42.23 17.51 -17.87
CA LYS A 2 -41.55 17.47 -19.18
C LYS A 2 -42.41 16.74 -20.22
N PRO A 3 -42.42 17.16 -21.50
CA PRO A 3 -43.27 16.58 -22.52
C PRO A 3 -42.80 15.17 -22.89
N VAL A 4 -43.74 14.25 -22.97
CA VAL A 4 -43.51 12.87 -23.44
C VAL A 4 -43.30 12.93 -24.96
N SER A 5 -42.26 12.26 -25.43
CA SER A 5 -41.78 12.27 -26.82
C SER A 5 -42.85 11.70 -27.79
N PRO A 6 -43.05 12.29 -29.00
CA PRO A 6 -44.11 11.89 -29.95
C PRO A 6 -43.96 10.46 -30.49
N LEU A 7 -42.79 9.83 -30.27
CA LEU A 7 -42.54 8.42 -30.60
C LEU A 7 -43.38 7.43 -29.78
N ILE A 8 -43.89 7.83 -28.61
CA ILE A 8 -44.73 6.96 -27.76
C ILE A 8 -46.20 6.94 -28.24
N LEU A 9 -46.64 7.96 -28.99
CA LEU A 9 -48.02 8.03 -29.48
C LEU A 9 -48.26 7.21 -30.76
N CYS A 10 -47.23 6.97 -31.57
CA CYS A 10 -47.32 6.10 -32.75
C CYS A 10 -47.50 4.61 -32.39
N ALA A 11 -47.06 4.18 -31.21
CA ALA A 11 -47.15 2.79 -30.79
C ALA A 11 -48.57 2.36 -30.38
N LEU A 12 -49.46 3.31 -30.07
CA LEU A 12 -50.83 3.03 -29.60
C LEU A 12 -51.89 3.04 -30.71
N PHE A 13 -51.57 3.54 -31.91
CA PHE A 13 -52.54 3.64 -33.02
C PHE A 13 -52.50 2.46 -34.01
N LEU A 14 -51.51 1.57 -33.91
CA LEU A 14 -51.40 0.39 -34.78
C LEU A 14 -52.12 -0.86 -34.26
N LEU A 15 -52.94 -0.73 -33.20
CA LEU A 15 -53.62 -1.86 -32.55
C LEU A 15 -55.11 -2.06 -32.91
N CYS A 16 -55.69 -1.36 -33.90
CA CYS A 16 -57.15 -1.45 -34.14
C CYS A 16 -57.62 -1.56 -35.59
N SER A 17 -56.81 -2.09 -36.52
CA SER A 17 -57.37 -2.46 -37.82
C SER A 17 -56.53 -3.48 -38.57
N LEU A 18 -56.68 -4.76 -38.22
CA LEU A 18 -56.46 -5.87 -39.16
C LEU A 18 -57.58 -6.92 -39.03
N PRO A 19 -58.02 -7.49 -40.16
CA PRO A 19 -59.23 -8.32 -40.22
C PRO A 19 -59.03 -9.70 -39.58
N ALA A 20 -60.12 -10.23 -39.06
CA ALA A 20 -60.24 -11.63 -38.70
C ALA A 20 -60.06 -12.50 -39.95
N GLY A 21 -59.06 -13.39 -39.92
CA GLY A 21 -58.93 -14.49 -40.88
C GLY A 21 -57.53 -14.65 -41.46
N ALA A 22 -56.69 -15.43 -40.77
CA ALA A 22 -55.74 -16.35 -41.37
C ALA A 22 -55.20 -17.26 -40.27
N SER A 23 -55.46 -18.55 -40.43
CA SER A 23 -54.84 -19.61 -39.66
C SER A 23 -53.39 -19.73 -40.11
N ASP A 24 -52.46 -19.17 -39.34
CA ASP A 24 -51.05 -19.58 -39.41
C ASP A 24 -50.56 -19.80 -37.99
N ALA A 25 -50.12 -21.02 -37.74
CA ALA A 25 -49.46 -21.42 -36.51
C ALA A 25 -48.24 -20.51 -36.24
N PRO A 26 -47.85 -20.28 -34.98
CA PRO A 26 -46.56 -19.66 -34.72
C PRO A 26 -45.48 -20.55 -35.36
N GLU A 27 -44.83 -20.07 -36.42
CA GLU A 27 -43.62 -20.69 -36.93
C GLU A 27 -42.63 -20.80 -35.77
N GLU A 28 -42.34 -22.04 -35.40
CA GLU A 28 -41.31 -22.38 -34.43
C GLU A 28 -40.00 -21.72 -34.91
N PRO A 29 -39.32 -20.89 -34.08
CA PRO A 29 -38.14 -20.18 -34.54
C PRO A 29 -37.12 -21.19 -35.05
N ALA A 30 -36.76 -21.05 -36.33
CA ALA A 30 -35.84 -21.96 -37.01
C ALA A 30 -34.62 -22.23 -36.12
N ALA A 31 -34.37 -23.50 -35.83
CA ALA A 31 -33.24 -23.92 -35.01
C ALA A 31 -31.95 -23.29 -35.56
N LEU A 32 -31.30 -22.47 -34.74
CA LEU A 32 -30.02 -21.85 -35.08
C LEU A 32 -29.05 -22.93 -35.61
N PRO A 33 -28.33 -22.65 -36.72
CA PRO A 33 -27.35 -23.60 -37.27
C PRO A 33 -26.39 -24.08 -36.18
N GLU A 34 -26.08 -25.37 -36.12
CA GLU A 34 -25.28 -25.95 -35.02
C GLU A 34 -23.96 -25.21 -34.81
N ASP A 35 -23.30 -24.76 -35.87
CA ASP A 35 -22.06 -23.97 -35.81
C ASP A 35 -22.22 -22.68 -35.00
N THR A 36 -23.38 -22.02 -35.09
CA THR A 36 -23.67 -20.79 -34.33
C THR A 36 -23.96 -21.07 -32.86
N ARG A 37 -24.51 -22.24 -32.54
CA ARG A 37 -24.70 -22.70 -31.14
C ARG A 37 -23.37 -23.06 -30.50
N GLN A 38 -22.53 -23.81 -31.21
CA GLN A 38 -21.18 -24.18 -30.75
C GLN A 38 -20.31 -22.95 -30.52
N MET A 39 -20.35 -21.96 -31.43
CA MET A 39 -19.60 -20.72 -31.25
C MET A 39 -20.11 -19.91 -30.03
N GLY A 40 -21.42 -19.92 -29.77
CA GLY A 40 -22.00 -19.31 -28.57
C GLY A 40 -21.52 -19.99 -27.28
N GLU A 41 -21.41 -21.31 -27.27
CA GLU A 41 -20.86 -22.08 -26.14
C GLU A 41 -19.36 -21.79 -25.94
N GLN A 42 -18.58 -21.75 -27.01
CA GLN A 42 -17.15 -21.40 -26.97
C GLN A 42 -16.92 -19.99 -26.43
N VAL A 43 -17.69 -19.00 -26.89
CA VAL A 43 -17.57 -17.62 -26.39
C VAL A 43 -17.91 -17.54 -24.90
N LYS A 44 -18.89 -18.31 -24.45
CA LYS A 44 -19.26 -18.39 -23.02
C LYS A 44 -18.12 -19.04 -22.20
N GLU A 45 -17.53 -20.11 -22.70
CA GLU A 45 -16.41 -20.81 -22.06
C GLU A 45 -15.18 -19.90 -21.95
N ILE A 46 -14.81 -19.21 -23.03
CA ILE A 46 -13.73 -18.22 -23.04
C ILE A 46 -14.02 -17.09 -22.04
N GLY A 47 -15.25 -16.59 -21.98
CA GLY A 47 -15.64 -15.56 -21.00
C GLY A 47 -15.49 -16.02 -19.55
N GLN A 48 -15.86 -17.27 -19.26
CA GLN A 48 -15.69 -17.87 -17.94
C GLN A 48 -14.22 -18.07 -17.59
N GLU A 49 -13.41 -18.54 -18.53
CA GLU A 49 -11.97 -18.74 -18.35
C GLU A 49 -11.25 -17.40 -18.14
N MET A 50 -11.56 -16.37 -18.93
CA MET A 50 -11.01 -15.02 -18.73
C MET A 50 -11.34 -14.48 -17.34
N THR A 51 -12.58 -14.67 -16.88
CA THR A 51 -13.00 -14.26 -15.53
C THR A 51 -12.21 -14.99 -14.45
N ARG A 52 -12.02 -16.30 -14.61
CA ARG A 52 -11.21 -17.12 -13.69
C ARG A 52 -9.77 -16.64 -13.62
N VAL A 53 -9.13 -16.45 -14.77
CA VAL A 53 -7.73 -15.99 -14.87
C VAL A 53 -7.58 -14.60 -14.25
N PHE A 54 -8.54 -13.70 -14.49
CA PHE A 54 -8.53 -12.37 -13.91
C PHE A 54 -8.62 -12.41 -12.38
N ILE A 55 -9.56 -13.16 -11.83
CA ILE A 55 -9.71 -13.32 -10.36
C ILE A 55 -8.44 -13.94 -9.77
N GLN A 56 -7.89 -14.98 -10.40
CA GLN A 56 -6.66 -15.62 -9.94
C GLN A 56 -5.48 -14.65 -9.91
N LYS A 57 -5.29 -13.84 -10.97
CA LYS A 57 -4.21 -12.83 -11.01
C LYS A 57 -4.39 -11.75 -9.95
N LEU A 58 -5.62 -11.34 -9.67
CA LEU A 58 -5.89 -10.40 -8.58
C LEU A 58 -5.52 -11.01 -7.23
N GLN A 59 -5.87 -12.28 -7.00
CA GLN A 59 -5.51 -13.01 -5.80
C GLN A 59 -3.98 -13.07 -5.62
N GLU A 60 -3.26 -13.47 -6.67
CA GLU A 60 -1.79 -13.54 -6.68
C GLU A 60 -1.14 -12.18 -6.40
N PHE A 61 -1.67 -11.10 -6.99
CA PHE A 61 -1.20 -9.74 -6.73
C PHE A 61 -1.43 -9.32 -5.28
N LEU A 62 -2.63 -9.57 -4.73
CA LEU A 62 -2.93 -9.24 -3.34
C LEU A 62 -2.03 -10.03 -2.37
N ASP A 63 -1.80 -11.31 -2.63
CA ASP A 63 -0.94 -12.15 -1.81
C ASP A 63 0.52 -11.69 -1.86
N ALA A 64 1.02 -11.33 -3.05
CA ALA A 64 2.37 -10.79 -3.22
C ALA A 64 2.54 -9.44 -2.50
N GLU A 65 1.57 -8.54 -2.62
CA GLU A 65 1.65 -7.24 -1.94
C GLU A 65 1.46 -7.39 -0.42
N LEU A 66 0.61 -8.31 0.03
CA LEU A 66 0.50 -8.64 1.46
C LEU A 66 1.81 -9.23 2.01
N GLN A 67 2.46 -10.12 1.26
CA GLN A 67 3.75 -10.68 1.63
C GLN A 67 4.84 -9.62 1.63
N ARG A 68 4.83 -8.72 0.63
CA ARG A 68 5.71 -7.56 0.58
C ARG A 68 5.50 -6.65 1.78
N LEU A 69 4.26 -6.35 2.16
CA LEU A 69 3.95 -5.54 3.34
C LEU A 69 4.36 -6.23 4.65
N ARG A 70 4.31 -7.56 4.72
CA ARG A 70 4.83 -8.32 5.87
C ARG A 70 6.36 -8.29 5.94
N GLN A 71 7.06 -8.37 4.81
CA GLN A 71 8.52 -8.30 4.76
C GLN A 71 9.05 -6.87 4.90
N ALA A 72 8.31 -5.90 4.36
CA ALA A 72 8.52 -4.47 4.54
C ALA A 72 7.94 -3.98 5.87
N SER A 73 7.28 -4.85 6.65
CA SER A 73 6.77 -4.51 7.96
C SER A 73 7.94 -4.02 8.78
N PRO A 74 7.90 -2.79 9.32
CA PRO A 74 8.94 -2.32 10.21
C PRO A 74 9.12 -3.36 11.31
N LYS A 75 10.38 -3.67 11.69
CA LYS A 75 10.64 -4.50 12.88
C LYS A 75 9.61 -4.14 13.94
N THR A 76 8.87 -5.13 14.43
CA THR A 76 7.70 -4.87 15.26
C THR A 76 8.10 -4.02 16.46
N THR A 77 7.19 -3.23 17.03
CA THR A 77 7.50 -2.44 18.24
C THR A 77 8.12 -3.30 19.36
N ALA A 78 7.76 -4.58 19.43
CA ALA A 78 8.37 -5.55 20.34
C ALA A 78 9.85 -5.82 20.00
N GLU A 79 10.18 -6.10 18.74
CA GLU A 79 11.57 -6.31 18.30
C GLU A 79 12.44 -5.07 18.47
N LEU A 80 11.87 -3.88 18.25
CA LEU A 80 12.56 -2.61 18.49
C LEU A 80 12.89 -2.41 19.97
N LYS A 81 11.96 -2.74 20.87
CA LYS A 81 12.19 -2.70 22.32
C LYS A 81 13.26 -3.70 22.75
N GLN A 82 13.25 -4.91 22.19
CA GLN A 82 14.30 -5.89 22.47
C GLN A 82 15.69 -5.41 21.99
N GLN A 83 15.76 -4.77 20.82
CA GLN A 83 17.00 -4.17 20.33
C GLN A 83 17.46 -3.01 21.21
N LEU A 84 16.53 -2.16 21.65
CA LEU A 84 16.81 -1.07 22.57
C LEU A 84 17.47 -1.60 23.85
N GLU A 85 16.86 -2.60 24.50
CA GLU A 85 17.40 -3.22 25.72
C GLU A 85 18.79 -3.83 25.51
N ALA A 86 19.01 -4.48 24.36
CA ALA A 86 20.30 -5.07 24.02
C ALA A 86 21.39 -4.00 23.90
N VAL A 87 21.14 -2.92 23.17
CA VAL A 87 22.11 -1.82 22.97
C VAL A 87 22.32 -1.04 24.27
N GLU A 88 21.28 -0.78 25.05
CA GLU A 88 21.41 -0.17 26.39
C GLU A 88 22.31 -1.01 27.31
N SER A 89 22.20 -2.34 27.25
CA SER A 89 23.06 -3.24 28.04
C SER A 89 24.54 -3.17 27.61
N GLN A 90 24.80 -2.92 26.32
CA GLN A 90 26.16 -2.71 25.80
C GLN A 90 26.72 -1.38 26.28
N LEU A 91 25.93 -0.31 26.21
CA LEU A 91 26.34 1.02 26.67
C LEU A 91 26.57 1.10 28.17
N LYS A 92 25.92 0.26 28.98
CA LYS A 92 26.26 0.11 30.41
C LYS A 92 27.70 -0.35 30.63
N LYS A 93 28.26 -1.15 29.72
CA LYS A 93 29.65 -1.64 29.77
C LYS A 93 30.62 -0.72 29.02
N HIS A 94 30.14 -0.13 27.93
CA HIS A 94 30.94 0.70 27.02
C HIS A 94 30.23 2.03 26.74
N PRO A 95 30.17 2.95 27.72
CA PRO A 95 29.39 4.19 27.62
C PRO A 95 29.96 5.24 26.64
N GLN A 96 31.08 4.91 25.99
CA GLN A 96 31.72 5.76 24.97
C GLN A 96 31.71 5.10 23.59
N ASP A 97 30.89 4.07 23.40
CA ASP A 97 30.74 3.42 22.11
C ASP A 97 29.84 4.23 21.18
N ALA A 98 30.46 4.99 20.29
CA ALA A 98 29.79 5.84 19.31
C ALA A 98 28.78 5.07 18.43
N PRO A 99 29.13 3.92 17.84
CA PRO A 99 28.21 3.09 17.08
C PRO A 99 26.93 2.71 17.86
N SER A 100 27.06 2.29 19.12
CA SER A 100 25.89 1.97 19.95
C SER A 100 25.00 3.19 20.20
N HIS A 101 25.58 4.37 20.41
CA HIS A 101 24.80 5.62 20.51
C HIS A 101 24.06 5.95 19.21
N ARG A 102 24.69 5.76 18.06
CA ARG A 102 24.02 5.96 16.75
C ARG A 102 22.88 4.96 16.56
N GLU A 103 23.10 3.69 16.92
CA GLU A 103 22.07 2.64 16.84
C GLU A 103 20.86 2.95 17.73
N LEU A 104 21.07 3.42 18.97
CA LEU A 104 19.97 3.90 19.80
C LEU A 104 19.19 5.04 19.14
N GLY A 105 19.90 6.01 18.54
CA GLY A 105 19.25 7.11 17.82
C GLY A 105 18.33 6.62 16.69
N GLU A 106 18.81 5.65 15.90
CA GLU A 106 18.03 5.02 14.83
C GLU A 106 16.85 4.20 15.36
N ILE A 107 17.00 3.49 16.48
CA ILE A 107 15.92 2.73 17.11
C ILE A 107 14.82 3.68 17.62
N TYR A 108 15.20 4.76 18.32
CA TYR A 108 14.24 5.76 18.80
C TYR A 108 13.53 6.47 17.65
N ASP A 109 14.22 6.76 16.55
CA ASP A 109 13.59 7.31 15.35
C ASP A 109 12.52 6.37 14.77
N ARG A 110 12.78 5.07 14.77
CA ARG A 110 11.83 4.04 14.32
C ARG A 110 10.67 3.82 15.29
N LEU A 111 10.87 4.13 16.57
CA LEU A 111 9.82 4.18 17.60
C LEU A 111 9.03 5.51 17.57
N GLY A 112 9.47 6.50 16.80
CA GLY A 112 8.84 7.82 16.72
C GLY A 112 9.22 8.78 17.86
N ASP A 113 10.21 8.44 18.68
CA ASP A 113 10.70 9.26 19.77
C ASP A 113 11.84 10.16 19.30
N GLY A 114 11.47 11.30 18.71
CA GLY A 114 12.43 12.23 18.13
C GLY A 114 13.40 12.84 19.13
N ALA A 115 12.98 13.06 20.39
CA ALA A 115 13.83 13.67 21.40
C ALA A 115 14.99 12.73 21.79
N ASN A 116 14.68 11.47 22.10
CA ASN A 116 15.71 10.49 22.41
C ASN A 116 16.56 10.14 21.17
N ALA A 117 15.97 10.13 19.98
CA ALA A 117 16.71 9.96 18.74
C ALA A 117 17.83 11.01 18.59
N ILE A 118 17.49 12.30 18.83
CA ILE A 118 18.43 13.41 18.75
C ILE A 118 19.49 13.33 19.87
N ILE A 119 19.10 13.08 21.12
CA ILE A 119 20.04 12.99 22.26
C ILE A 119 21.13 11.94 21.99
N HIS A 120 20.73 10.73 21.58
CA HIS A 120 21.66 9.65 21.31
C HIS A 120 22.53 9.91 20.08
N MET A 121 21.96 10.53 19.03
CA MET A 121 22.72 10.88 17.83
C MET A 121 23.75 12.00 18.08
N ARG A 122 23.44 12.99 18.93
CA ARG A 122 24.42 14.00 19.36
C ARG A 122 25.57 13.37 20.13
N ARG A 123 25.26 12.41 21.01
CA ARG A 123 26.29 11.70 21.76
C ARG A 123 27.22 10.89 20.83
N ALA A 124 26.66 10.28 19.78
CA ALA A 124 27.46 9.63 18.75
C ALA A 124 28.37 10.64 18.03
N GLU A 125 27.83 11.78 17.60
CA GLU A 125 28.60 12.86 16.96
C GLU A 125 29.81 13.29 17.80
N ASP A 126 29.58 13.61 19.09
CA ASP A 126 30.62 14.04 20.02
C ASP A 126 31.73 12.99 20.17
N LEU A 127 31.36 11.71 20.26
CA LEU A 127 32.29 10.61 20.44
C LEU A 127 33.08 10.36 19.15
N GLU A 128 32.43 10.37 18.00
CA GLU A 128 33.07 10.18 16.69
C GLU A 128 34.04 11.32 16.36
N GLN A 129 33.68 12.55 16.74
CA GLN A 129 34.59 13.69 16.65
C GLN A 129 35.83 13.49 17.52
N LYS A 130 35.67 13.05 18.78
CA LYS A 130 36.78 12.77 19.70
C LYS A 130 37.66 11.61 19.22
N GLN A 131 37.06 10.60 18.59
CA GLN A 131 37.74 9.42 18.06
C GLN A 131 38.38 9.67 16.68
N GLY A 132 38.08 10.79 16.01
CA GLY A 132 38.55 11.08 14.66
C GLY A 132 37.86 10.25 13.57
N SER A 133 36.69 9.67 13.84
CA SER A 133 35.93 8.88 12.87
C SER A 133 35.18 9.80 11.91
N LEU A 134 35.82 10.17 10.79
CA LEU A 134 35.21 11.04 9.78
C LEU A 134 33.92 10.47 9.18
N LYS A 135 33.89 9.14 8.96
CA LYS A 135 32.73 8.45 8.41
C LYS A 135 31.55 8.51 9.38
N GLY A 136 31.78 8.09 10.63
CA GLY A 136 30.76 8.13 11.67
C GLY A 136 30.23 9.55 11.86
N LEU A 137 31.14 10.51 11.99
CA LEU A 137 30.79 11.92 12.17
C LEU A 137 29.87 12.44 11.05
N ALA A 138 30.12 12.05 9.80
CA ALA A 138 29.26 12.40 8.67
C ALA A 138 27.88 11.73 8.75
N GLU A 139 27.82 10.45 9.16
CA GLU A 139 26.57 9.72 9.38
C GLU A 139 25.73 10.36 10.49
N SER A 140 26.33 10.63 11.65
CA SER A 140 25.65 11.25 12.78
C SER A 140 25.11 12.64 12.45
N ARG A 141 25.89 13.48 11.75
CA ARG A 141 25.44 14.81 11.30
C ARG A 141 24.31 14.76 10.28
N ARG A 142 24.35 13.78 9.36
CA ARG A 142 23.27 13.56 8.40
C ARG A 142 21.98 13.18 9.13
N ASN A 143 22.07 12.25 10.09
CA ASN A 143 20.93 11.80 10.87
C ASN A 143 20.36 12.92 11.75
N LEU A 144 21.21 13.72 12.42
CA LEU A 144 20.76 14.89 13.19
C LEU A 144 19.98 15.87 12.32
N ARG A 145 20.52 16.25 11.16
CA ARG A 145 19.79 17.13 10.22
C ARG A 145 18.43 16.55 9.84
N HIS A 146 18.38 15.25 9.58
CA HIS A 146 17.12 14.57 9.28
C HIS A 146 16.14 14.60 10.45
N TYR A 147 16.59 14.29 11.66
CA TYR A 147 15.74 14.23 12.86
C TYR A 147 15.22 15.62 13.25
N TYR A 148 16.06 16.66 13.23
CA TYR A 148 15.60 18.03 13.49
C TYR A 148 14.47 18.43 12.53
N LEU A 149 14.63 18.17 11.23
CA LEU A 149 13.59 18.47 10.23
C LEU A 149 12.34 17.60 10.42
N LYS A 150 12.51 16.30 10.66
CA LYS A 150 11.41 15.34 10.79
C LYS A 150 10.53 15.62 12.00
N TYR A 151 11.13 16.00 13.12
CA TYR A 151 10.43 16.18 14.40
C TYR A 151 10.16 17.65 14.74
N GLY A 152 10.60 18.60 13.90
CA GLY A 152 10.36 20.03 14.09
C GLY A 152 11.18 20.66 15.22
N PHE A 153 12.26 19.98 15.64
CA PHE A 153 13.18 20.49 16.63
C PHE A 153 14.28 21.35 16.00
N LYS A 154 14.86 22.23 16.80
CA LYS A 154 16.06 22.98 16.47
C LYS A 154 17.25 22.46 17.30
N PRO A 155 18.49 22.62 16.83
CA PRO A 155 19.66 22.23 17.60
C PRO A 155 19.70 22.85 19.00
N GLU A 156 19.27 24.10 19.13
CA GLU A 156 19.29 24.87 20.37
C GLU A 156 18.35 24.28 21.44
N ASP A 157 17.32 23.53 21.03
CA ASP A 157 16.39 22.86 21.96
C ASP A 157 17.09 21.79 22.81
N PHE A 158 18.27 21.34 22.38
CA PHE A 158 19.05 20.29 23.03
C PHE A 158 20.37 20.83 23.62
N ASP A 159 20.70 22.10 23.41
CA ASP A 159 21.87 22.74 24.01
C ASP A 159 21.63 22.99 25.50
N LEU A 160 21.68 21.92 26.27
CA LEU A 160 21.83 21.97 27.72
C LEU A 160 23.24 22.51 27.98
N GLY A 161 23.34 23.82 28.18
CA GLY A 161 24.59 24.55 28.39
C GLY A 161 25.57 23.81 29.31
N GLY A 162 26.84 23.80 28.89
CA GLY A 162 27.94 23.16 29.61
C GLY A 162 28.28 23.79 30.96
#